data_AF-A0A519SLV6-F1
#
_entry.id   AF-A0A519SLV6-F1
#
_cell.length_a   1.000
_cell.length_b   1.000
_cell.length_c   1.000
_cell.angle_alpha   90.00
_cell.angle_beta   90.00
_cell.angle_gamma   90.00
#
_symmetry.space_group_name_H-M   'P 1'
#
loop_
_entity.id
_entity.type
_entity.pdbx_description
1 polymer ?
#
loop_
_entity_poly.entity_id
_entity_poly.type
_entity_poly.pdbx_seq_one_letter_code
_entity_poly.pdbx_strand_id
1 'polypeptide(L)'
;MSLISIIIGVGFSFAQTCPDNIGFEKGNFSKWQSSAGSVSINDSGKNIVALTELAPINGRHTILNNPEKDFYGGFPTTSPNGSKYSVKLGDDGTGKQAERISYEIEVPKTAENFSITYQYAVVFENPPGHTHDQQARFTAKVFDPTTETYI
;
A
#
# COMPACT_ATOMS: atom_id res chain seq x y z
N MET A 1 5.52 62.65 7.71
CA MET A 1 5.38 61.54 6.73
C MET A 1 6.14 60.36 7.29
N SER A 2 5.43 59.36 7.81
CA SER A 2 6.03 58.16 8.40
C SER A 2 6.05 57.06 7.34
N LEU A 3 7.22 56.52 7.03
CA LEU A 3 7.40 55.42 6.10
C LEU A 3 7.35 54.11 6.90
N ILE A 4 6.34 53.28 6.67
CA ILE A 4 6.28 51.91 7.19
C ILE A 4 6.85 50.99 6.11
N SER A 5 7.95 50.32 6.43
CA SER A 5 8.59 49.33 5.54
C SER A 5 8.08 47.93 5.92
N ILE A 6 7.41 47.25 5.00
CA ILE A 6 6.92 45.87 5.15
C ILE A 6 7.97 44.94 4.53
N ILE A 7 8.63 44.13 5.36
CA ILE A 7 9.53 43.07 4.91
C ILE A 7 8.68 41.82 4.67
N ILE A 8 8.46 41.46 3.41
CA ILE A 8 7.84 40.18 3.02
C ILE A 8 8.95 39.14 2.96
N GLY A 9 9.08 38.33 4.01
CA GLY A 9 9.96 37.16 4.01
C GLY A 9 9.37 36.04 3.17
N VAL A 10 9.99 35.76 2.02
CA VAL A 10 9.62 34.61 1.19
C VAL A 10 10.26 33.36 1.83
N GLY A 11 9.50 32.65 2.66
CA GLY A 11 9.91 31.37 3.19
C GLY A 11 9.80 30.30 2.11
N PHE A 12 10.93 29.77 1.64
CA PHE A 12 10.93 28.52 0.87
C PHE A 12 10.69 27.37 1.85
N SER A 13 9.48 26.82 1.83
CA SER A 13 9.21 25.53 2.49
C SER A 13 9.68 24.43 1.54
N PHE A 14 10.75 23.73 1.90
CA PHE A 14 11.05 22.45 1.27
C PHE A 14 10.06 21.44 1.85
N ALA A 15 9.02 21.12 1.08
CA ALA A 15 8.29 19.89 1.33
C ALA A 15 9.30 18.74 1.33
N GLN A 16 9.13 17.81 2.27
CA GLN A 16 9.89 16.57 2.31
C GLN A 16 9.89 15.98 0.89
N THR A 17 11.04 15.64 0.33
CA THR A 17 11.08 14.95 -0.96
C THR A 17 10.45 13.57 -0.76
N CYS A 18 9.15 13.45 -1.03
CA CYS A 18 8.44 12.19 -0.94
C CYS A 18 9.07 11.21 -1.94
N PRO A 19 9.27 9.94 -1.54
CA PRO A 19 9.74 8.93 -2.46
C PRO A 19 8.84 8.87 -3.70
N ASP A 20 9.47 8.79 -4.87
CA ASP A 20 8.78 8.87 -6.16
C ASP A 20 7.68 7.80 -6.29
N ASN A 21 6.46 8.22 -6.62
CA ASN A 21 5.31 7.33 -6.80
C ASN A 21 4.93 6.46 -5.57
N ILE A 22 5.37 6.80 -4.36
CA ILE A 22 4.97 6.08 -3.14
C ILE A 22 3.45 6.10 -2.90
N GLY A 23 2.77 7.16 -3.35
CA GLY A 23 1.31 7.28 -3.29
C GLY A 23 0.58 6.90 -4.58
N PHE A 24 1.25 6.24 -5.54
CA PHE A 24 0.69 5.90 -6.85
C PHE A 24 0.26 7.10 -7.71
N GLU A 25 0.75 8.31 -7.43
CA GLU A 25 0.34 9.56 -8.12
C GLU A 25 0.65 9.58 -9.63
N LYS A 26 1.47 8.64 -10.13
CA LYS A 26 1.69 8.44 -11.57
C LYS A 26 0.59 7.59 -12.24
N GLY A 27 -0.40 7.12 -11.48
CA GLY A 27 -1.47 6.26 -11.97
C GLY A 27 -1.02 4.87 -12.40
N ASN A 28 0.12 4.40 -11.88
CA ASN A 28 0.71 3.10 -12.23
C ASN A 28 1.58 2.56 -11.08
N PHE A 29 2.11 1.35 -11.27
CA PHE A 29 2.96 0.64 -10.31
C PHE A 29 4.46 0.98 -10.43
N SER A 30 4.85 2.11 -11.03
CA SER A 30 6.27 2.51 -11.07
C SER A 30 6.85 2.55 -9.65
N LYS A 31 8.07 2.04 -9.46
CA LYS A 31 8.75 1.90 -8.15
C LYS A 31 8.14 0.88 -7.17
N TRP A 32 7.00 0.26 -7.52
CA TRP A 32 6.40 -0.83 -6.77
C TRP A 32 6.70 -2.17 -7.43
N GLN A 33 7.22 -3.12 -6.66
CA GLN A 33 7.35 -4.51 -7.10
C GLN A 33 6.06 -5.26 -6.77
N SER A 34 5.46 -5.90 -7.76
CA SER A 34 4.27 -6.75 -7.55
C SER A 34 4.66 -8.22 -7.41
N SER A 35 3.84 -8.99 -6.72
CA SER A 35 3.96 -10.43 -6.62
C SER A 35 2.58 -11.05 -6.54
N ALA A 36 2.40 -12.22 -7.14
CA ALA A 36 1.17 -12.98 -6.99
C ALA A 36 1.48 -14.45 -6.77
N GLY A 37 0.50 -15.17 -6.25
CA GLY A 37 0.58 -16.60 -6.06
C GLY A 37 -0.64 -17.13 -5.34
N SER A 38 -0.41 -18.06 -4.41
CA SER A 38 -1.47 -18.82 -3.76
C SER A 38 -1.16 -19.13 -2.29
N VAL A 39 -2.22 -19.37 -1.53
CA VAL A 39 -2.19 -19.79 -0.13
C VAL A 39 -2.49 -21.28 -0.01
N SER A 40 -1.72 -21.96 0.82
CA SER A 40 -1.94 -23.35 1.21
C SER A 40 -1.79 -23.53 2.72
N ILE A 41 -2.14 -24.71 3.22
CA ILE A 41 -1.97 -25.09 4.62
C ILE A 41 -1.19 -26.40 4.63
N ASN A 42 -0.15 -26.49 5.46
CA ASN A 42 0.59 -27.74 5.63
C ASN A 42 -0.10 -28.71 6.61
N ASP A 43 0.45 -29.91 6.75
CA ASP A 43 -0.10 -30.96 7.63
C ASP A 43 -0.17 -30.54 9.12
N SER A 44 0.57 -29.50 9.51
CA SER A 44 0.55 -28.94 10.87
C SER A 44 -0.45 -27.79 11.05
N GLY A 45 -1.28 -27.50 10.05
CA GLY A 45 -2.23 -26.38 10.08
C GLY A 45 -1.60 -25.00 9.84
N LYS A 46 -0.32 -24.93 9.50
CA LYS A 46 0.37 -23.65 9.24
C LYS A 46 -0.01 -23.13 7.85
N ASN A 47 -0.47 -21.89 7.82
CA ASN A 47 -0.69 -21.14 6.58
C ASN A 47 0.65 -20.85 5.86
N ILE A 48 0.71 -21.18 4.58
CA ILE A 48 1.85 -20.96 3.71
C ILE A 48 1.40 -20.07 2.56
N VAL A 49 2.07 -18.94 2.40
CA VAL A 49 1.85 -18.01 1.29
C VAL A 49 3.02 -18.16 0.32
N ALA A 50 2.75 -18.72 -0.87
CA ALA A 50 3.74 -18.84 -1.93
C ALA A 50 3.52 -17.71 -2.94
N LEU A 51 4.52 -16.86 -3.11
CA LEU A 51 4.48 -15.69 -4.01
C LEU A 51 5.64 -15.75 -4.99
N THR A 52 5.40 -15.26 -6.19
CA THR A 52 6.43 -15.02 -7.20
C THR A 52 6.35 -13.57 -7.65
N GLU A 53 7.50 -12.91 -7.77
CA GLU A 53 7.58 -11.56 -8.31
C GLU A 53 7.25 -11.55 -9.79
N LEU A 54 6.42 -10.59 -10.18
CA LEU A 54 5.88 -10.48 -11.54
C LEU A 54 5.35 -9.08 -11.81
N ALA A 55 5.07 -8.79 -13.08
CA ALA A 55 4.38 -7.57 -13.47
C ALA A 55 2.93 -7.56 -12.94
N PRO A 56 2.34 -6.40 -12.60
CA PRO A 56 0.97 -6.31 -12.11
C PRO A 56 -0.02 -7.10 -12.98
N ILE A 57 -0.79 -7.99 -12.36
CA ILE A 57 -1.81 -8.79 -13.05
C ILE A 57 -3.10 -7.97 -13.11
N ASN A 58 -3.60 -7.71 -14.32
CA ASN A 58 -4.87 -7.02 -14.52
C ASN A 58 -6.00 -7.70 -13.74
N GLY A 59 -6.76 -6.92 -12.97
CA GLY A 59 -7.85 -7.40 -12.11
C GLY A 59 -7.43 -7.80 -10.70
N ARG A 60 -6.18 -8.25 -10.48
CA ARG A 60 -5.63 -8.61 -9.14
C ARG A 60 -4.78 -7.51 -8.52
N HIS A 61 -4.15 -6.69 -9.36
CA HIS A 61 -3.39 -5.51 -8.98
C HIS A 61 -3.97 -4.34 -9.77
N THR A 62 -4.81 -3.53 -9.13
CA THR A 62 -5.59 -2.51 -9.84
C THR A 62 -5.31 -1.14 -9.25
N ILE A 63 -4.89 -0.19 -10.08
CA ILE A 63 -4.86 1.23 -9.70
C ILE A 63 -6.27 1.77 -9.79
N LEU A 64 -6.74 2.37 -8.70
CA LEU A 64 -8.01 3.08 -8.63
C LEU A 64 -7.74 4.57 -8.66
N ASN A 65 -8.54 5.32 -9.41
CA ASN A 65 -8.39 6.77 -9.59
C ASN A 65 -9.70 7.56 -9.54
N ASN A 66 -10.82 6.87 -9.35
CA ASN A 66 -12.15 7.47 -9.28
C ASN A 66 -12.67 7.35 -7.85
N PRO A 67 -13.22 8.44 -7.27
CA PRO A 67 -13.82 8.42 -5.94
C PRO A 67 -15.18 7.70 -6.01
N GLU A 68 -15.13 6.39 -6.16
CA GLU A 68 -16.27 5.51 -6.01
C GLU A 68 -16.21 4.86 -4.62
N LYS A 69 -17.33 4.31 -4.18
CA LYS A 69 -17.36 3.49 -2.97
C LYS A 69 -16.96 2.07 -3.34
N ASP A 70 -16.18 1.43 -2.47
CA ASP A 70 -15.97 0.00 -2.55
C ASP A 70 -17.33 -0.70 -2.51
N PHE A 71 -17.55 -1.64 -3.44
CA PHE A 71 -18.85 -2.30 -3.63
C PHE A 71 -19.32 -3.05 -2.37
N TYR A 72 -18.39 -3.65 -1.63
CA TYR A 72 -18.69 -4.47 -0.45
C TYR A 72 -18.60 -3.67 0.85
N GLY A 73 -17.54 -2.87 0.99
CA GLY A 73 -17.25 -2.12 2.21
C GLY A 73 -17.93 -0.76 2.31
N GLY A 74 -18.38 -0.19 1.19
CA GLY A 74 -19.08 1.10 1.15
C GLY A 74 -18.23 2.31 1.51
N PHE A 75 -16.93 2.13 1.77
CA PHE A 75 -15.97 3.21 2.03
C PHE A 75 -15.41 3.78 0.72
N PRO A 76 -14.96 5.05 0.70
CA PRO A 76 -14.31 5.62 -0.48
C PRO A 76 -13.07 4.81 -0.90
N THR A 77 -12.93 4.51 -2.18
CA THR A 77 -11.75 3.82 -2.72
C THR A 77 -10.53 4.74 -2.83
N THR A 78 -10.73 6.05 -2.89
CA THR A 78 -9.67 7.06 -2.82
C THR A 78 -9.31 7.38 -1.38
N SER A 79 -8.03 7.65 -1.13
CA SER A 79 -7.52 7.96 0.20
C SER A 79 -8.15 9.24 0.80
N PRO A 80 -8.55 9.24 2.09
CA PRO A 80 -9.10 10.43 2.76
C PRO A 80 -8.09 11.58 2.91
N ASN A 81 -6.79 11.33 2.68
CA ASN A 81 -5.75 12.38 2.71
C ASN A 81 -5.62 13.19 1.40
N GLY A 82 -6.48 12.94 0.40
CA GLY A 82 -6.49 13.69 -0.86
C GLY A 82 -5.60 13.13 -1.96
N SER A 83 -4.95 11.98 -1.77
CA SER A 83 -4.33 11.24 -2.88
C SER A 83 -5.38 10.87 -3.92
N LYS A 84 -5.06 11.09 -5.20
CA LYS A 84 -5.96 10.80 -6.32
C LYS A 84 -6.03 9.31 -6.65
N TYR A 85 -5.05 8.55 -6.18
CA TYR A 85 -4.89 7.15 -6.53
C TYR A 85 -4.84 6.27 -5.29
N SER A 86 -5.29 5.04 -5.46
CA SER A 86 -5.07 3.97 -4.50
C SER A 86 -4.86 2.66 -5.27
N VAL A 87 -4.53 1.61 -4.53
CA VAL A 87 -4.34 0.28 -5.10
C VAL A 87 -5.32 -0.70 -4.47
N LYS A 88 -6.05 -1.44 -5.31
CA LYS A 88 -6.77 -2.66 -4.92
C LYS A 88 -5.85 -3.86 -5.16
N LEU A 89 -5.65 -4.63 -4.11
CA LEU A 89 -5.03 -5.96 -4.17
C LEU A 89 -6.12 -7.02 -4.00
N GLY A 90 -6.07 -8.03 -4.85
CA GLY A 90 -7.06 -9.11 -4.90
C GLY A 90 -8.19 -8.82 -5.88
N ASP A 91 -9.02 -9.84 -6.07
CA ASP A 91 -10.18 -9.84 -6.94
C ASP A 91 -11.38 -10.52 -6.24
N ASP A 92 -12.50 -10.60 -6.94
CA ASP A 92 -13.74 -11.22 -6.42
C ASP A 92 -13.80 -12.73 -6.78
N GLY A 93 -12.67 -13.29 -7.22
CA GLY A 93 -12.52 -14.67 -7.64
C GLY A 93 -12.25 -15.62 -6.48
N THR A 94 -12.22 -16.91 -6.80
CA THR A 94 -11.83 -17.97 -5.86
C THR A 94 -10.45 -18.52 -6.22
N GLY A 95 -9.99 -19.52 -5.46
CA GLY A 95 -8.74 -20.23 -5.78
C GLY A 95 -7.56 -19.92 -4.87
N LYS A 96 -7.83 -19.40 -3.65
CA LYS A 96 -6.81 -19.18 -2.61
C LYS A 96 -5.70 -18.25 -3.10
N GLN A 97 -6.07 -17.22 -3.85
CA GLN A 97 -5.14 -16.29 -4.45
C GLN A 97 -4.43 -15.45 -3.38
N ALA A 98 -3.20 -15.01 -3.68
CA ALA A 98 -2.46 -14.08 -2.86
C ALA A 98 -1.76 -13.03 -3.74
N GLU A 99 -1.80 -11.79 -3.29
CA GLU A 99 -1.19 -10.63 -3.93
C GLU A 99 -0.30 -9.92 -2.92
N ARG A 100 0.81 -9.35 -3.41
CA ARG A 100 1.70 -8.51 -2.62
C ARG A 100 2.21 -7.40 -3.51
N ILE A 101 2.35 -6.22 -2.93
CA ILE A 101 3.19 -5.16 -3.48
C ILE A 101 4.21 -4.74 -2.43
N SER A 102 5.39 -4.35 -2.87
CA SER A 102 6.45 -3.83 -2.01
C SER A 102 7.10 -2.61 -2.64
N TYR A 103 7.49 -1.66 -1.80
CA TYR A 103 8.20 -0.45 -2.18
C TYR A 103 9.43 -0.34 -1.29
N GLU A 104 10.59 -0.13 -1.89
CA GLU A 104 11.84 0.10 -1.16
C GLU A 104 12.08 1.60 -0.98
N ILE A 105 12.30 2.03 0.27
CA ILE A 105 12.50 3.43 0.62
C ILE A 105 13.91 3.60 1.15
N GLU A 106 14.69 4.46 0.50
CA GLU A 106 15.97 4.91 1.04
C GLU A 106 15.72 6.09 1.99
N VAL A 107 15.86 5.86 3.29
CA VAL A 107 15.75 6.94 4.30
C VAL A 107 17.04 7.76 4.26
N PRO A 108 16.99 9.08 3.98
CA PRO A 108 18.18 9.91 3.93
C PRO A 108 18.94 9.89 5.25
N LYS A 109 20.26 9.71 5.21
CA LYS A 109 21.12 9.70 6.42
C LYS A 109 21.04 10.98 7.25
N THR A 110 20.65 12.09 6.62
CA THR A 110 20.49 13.39 7.27
C THR A 110 19.09 13.60 7.86
N ALA A 111 18.16 12.67 7.65
CA ALA A 111 16.80 12.77 8.20
C ALA A 111 16.83 12.44 9.69
N GLU A 112 16.57 13.44 10.54
CA GLU A 112 16.39 13.22 11.98
C GLU A 112 15.08 12.49 12.29
N ASN A 113 14.04 12.75 11.48
CA ASN A 113 12.75 12.10 11.57
C ASN A 113 12.27 11.72 10.17
N PHE A 114 11.88 10.46 9.99
CA PHE A 114 11.27 9.96 8.77
C PHE A 114 10.01 9.18 9.14
N SER A 115 8.87 9.52 8.53
CA SER A 115 7.60 8.86 8.82
C SER A 115 6.91 8.44 7.53
N ILE A 116 6.22 7.30 7.61
CA ILE A 116 5.37 6.79 6.54
C ILE A 116 3.98 6.67 7.11
N THR A 117 3.00 7.24 6.42
CA THR A 117 1.60 7.00 6.72
C THR A 117 1.05 6.03 5.69
N TYR A 118 0.67 4.84 6.15
CA TYR A 118 0.02 3.83 5.33
C TYR A 118 -1.45 3.70 5.72
N GLN A 119 -2.33 4.05 4.79
CA GLN A 119 -3.78 3.95 4.96
C GLN A 119 -4.28 2.76 4.17
N TYR A 120 -5.08 1.93 4.80
CA TYR A 120 -5.61 0.72 4.19
C TYR A 120 -7.06 0.49 4.65
N ALA A 121 -7.82 -0.18 3.81
CA ALA A 121 -9.11 -0.74 4.15
C ALA A 121 -9.14 -2.17 3.61
N VAL A 122 -9.87 -3.06 4.29
CA VAL A 122 -9.90 -4.48 3.94
C VAL A 122 -11.32 -4.97 3.90
N VAL A 123 -11.64 -5.74 2.87
CA VAL A 123 -12.86 -6.51 2.75
C VAL A 123 -12.44 -7.98 2.66
N PHE A 124 -13.01 -8.82 3.51
CA PHE A 124 -12.79 -10.26 3.46
C PHE A 124 -14.09 -10.97 3.17
N GLU A 125 -14.05 -11.91 2.24
CA GLU A 125 -15.09 -12.91 2.09
C GLU A 125 -15.04 -13.87 3.30
N ASN A 126 -16.21 -14.21 3.86
CA ASN A 126 -16.33 -15.16 4.96
C ASN A 126 -17.42 -16.22 4.66
N PRO A 127 -17.16 -17.14 3.72
CA PRO A 127 -18.11 -18.19 3.39
C PRO A 127 -18.12 -19.30 4.45
N PRO A 128 -19.24 -20.02 4.62
CA PRO A 128 -19.30 -21.15 5.55
C PRO A 128 -18.38 -22.30 5.10
N GLY A 129 -17.89 -23.09 6.07
CA GLY A 129 -17.12 -24.32 5.78
C GLY A 129 -15.60 -24.16 5.73
N HIS A 130 -15.06 -22.98 6.07
CA HIS A 130 -13.63 -22.72 6.15
C HIS A 130 -13.13 -22.64 7.60
N THR A 131 -12.03 -23.32 7.90
CA THR A 131 -11.33 -23.14 9.19
C THR A 131 -10.68 -21.78 9.27
N HIS A 132 -10.35 -21.31 10.48
CA HIS A 132 -9.69 -20.01 10.67
C HIS A 132 -8.38 -19.87 9.87
N ASP A 133 -7.68 -20.97 9.60
CA ASP A 133 -6.45 -20.98 8.80
C ASP A 133 -6.66 -20.94 7.29
N GLN A 134 -7.90 -21.16 6.85
CA GLN A 134 -8.33 -21.10 5.46
C GLN A 134 -8.97 -19.76 5.07
N GLN A 135 -9.33 -18.93 6.05
CA GLN A 135 -9.96 -17.63 5.81
C GLN A 135 -8.96 -16.60 5.26
N ALA A 136 -9.49 -15.60 4.55
CA ALA A 136 -8.70 -14.52 3.97
C ALA A 136 -7.96 -13.72 5.06
N ARG A 137 -6.77 -13.21 4.71
CA ARG A 137 -5.88 -12.50 5.63
C ARG A 137 -5.23 -11.33 4.93
N PHE A 138 -4.88 -10.32 5.72
CA PHE A 138 -4.16 -9.13 5.27
C PHE A 138 -2.98 -8.93 6.21
N THR A 139 -1.86 -8.49 5.66
CA THR A 139 -0.67 -8.17 6.45
C THR A 139 0.11 -7.05 5.77
N ALA A 140 0.45 -6.04 6.55
CA ALA A 140 1.40 -5.00 6.18
C ALA A 140 2.60 -5.09 7.11
N LYS A 141 3.81 -4.96 6.57
CA LYS A 141 5.05 -5.04 7.34
C LYS A 141 6.05 -4.02 6.83
N VAL A 142 6.89 -3.55 7.73
CA VAL A 142 8.13 -2.85 7.40
C VAL A 142 9.26 -3.82 7.61
N PHE A 143 10.17 -3.92 6.64
CA PHE A 143 11.34 -4.80 6.70
C PHE A 143 12.60 -3.95 6.52
N ASP A 144 13.55 -4.13 7.42
CA ASP A 144 14.88 -3.52 7.30
C ASP A 144 15.84 -4.54 6.68
N PRO A 145 16.29 -4.33 5.43
CA PRO A 145 17.22 -5.22 4.75
C PRO A 145 18.63 -5.19 5.36
N THR A 146 18.97 -4.17 6.17
CA THR A 146 20.30 -4.06 6.80
C THR A 146 20.43 -5.00 8.00
N THR A 147 19.35 -5.11 8.79
CA THR A 147 19.30 -5.95 9.99
C THR A 147 18.61 -7.29 9.75
N GLU A 148 17.99 -7.48 8.58
CA GLU A 148 17.18 -8.64 8.22
C GLU A 148 15.99 -8.88 9.17
N THR A 149 15.42 -7.79 9.70
CA THR A 149 14.31 -7.86 10.65
C THR A 149 13.07 -7.13 10.17
N TYR A 150 11.90 -7.58 10.66
CA TYR A 150 10.67 -6.81 10.56
C TYR A 150 10.60 -5.83 11.73
N ILE A 151 10.22 -4.59 11.43
CA ILE A 151 10.05 -3.49 12.40
C ILE A 151 8.57 -3.38 12.80
#